data_AF-A0AB74H0Z0-F1
#
_entry.id   AF-A0AB74H0Z0-F1
#
_cell.length_a   1.000
_cell.length_b   1.000
_cell.length_c   1.000
_cell.angle_alpha   90.00
_cell.angle_beta   90.00
_cell.angle_gamma   90.00
#
_symmetry.space_group_name_H-M   'P 1'
#
loop_
_entity.id
_entity.type
_entity.pdbx_description
1 polymer ?
#
loop_
_entity_poly.entity_id
_entity_poly.type
_entity_poly.pdbx_seq_one_letter_code
_entity_poly.pdbx_strand_id
1 'polypeptide(L)'
;MLVGQFNNIPLIFELFQDGYQLAIILFLLWTLVAMYLMITFERSEYRIPVLRTSIHNRLVDDAYMPIKVNASGGMAFMYVYTLLMFPQYIIILLRSIFPTNPDITSYNDYFSLSSIQGVVIYMILMFVLSVAFTFVNIDPTKFLRQCEKVVILFLIKTW
;
A
#
# COMPACT_ATOMS: atom_id res chain seq x y z
N MET A 1 -21.26 12.36 2.53
CA MET A 1 -21.03 10.94 2.94
C MET A 1 -20.53 10.80 4.38
N LEU A 2 -19.70 11.71 4.93
CA LEU A 2 -19.26 11.64 6.35
C LEU A 2 -20.40 11.84 7.38
N VAL A 3 -21.39 12.68 7.09
CA VAL A 3 -22.54 12.92 8.00
C VAL A 3 -23.44 11.69 8.16
N GLY A 4 -23.47 10.78 7.17
CA GLY A 4 -24.27 9.55 7.23
C GLY A 4 -23.66 8.42 8.09
N GLN A 5 -22.35 8.47 8.36
CA GLN A 5 -21.68 7.43 9.16
C GLN A 5 -22.02 7.52 10.65
N PHE A 6 -22.30 8.72 11.17
CA PHE A 6 -22.76 8.91 12.55
C PHE A 6 -24.15 8.31 12.81
N ASN A 7 -24.94 8.10 11.76
CA ASN A 7 -26.25 7.46 11.86
C ASN A 7 -26.17 5.94 12.06
N ASN A 8 -25.00 5.33 11.89
CA ASN A 8 -24.77 3.89 12.08
C ASN A 8 -24.24 3.54 13.49
N ILE A 9 -23.96 4.55 14.33
CA ILE A 9 -23.62 4.36 15.75
C ILE A 9 -24.74 3.63 16.52
N PRO A 10 -26.04 3.98 16.37
CA PRO A 10 -27.11 3.22 17.01
C PRO A 10 -27.19 1.77 16.53
N LEU A 11 -26.77 1.48 15.29
CA LEU A 11 -26.78 0.13 14.71
C LEU A 11 -25.89 -0.84 15.50
N ILE A 12 -24.70 -0.40 15.94
CA ILE A 12 -23.77 -1.21 16.73
C ILE A 12 -24.41 -1.60 18.08
N PHE A 13 -25.21 -0.70 18.66
CA PHE A 13 -25.90 -0.93 19.93
C PHE A 13 -27.08 -1.88 19.77
N GLU A 14 -27.84 -1.76 18.68
CA GLU A 14 -28.92 -2.71 18.30
C GLU A 14 -28.36 -4.12 18.05
N LEU A 15 -27.25 -4.24 17.30
CA LEU A 15 -26.54 -5.50 17.06
C LEU A 15 -26.03 -6.18 18.36
N PHE A 16 -25.68 -5.40 19.38
CA PHE A 16 -25.25 -5.94 20.68
C PHE A 16 -26.43 -6.48 21.50
N GLN A 17 -27.61 -5.88 21.35
CA GLN A 17 -28.83 -6.26 22.05
C GLN A 17 -29.49 -7.52 21.43
N ASP A 18 -29.35 -7.71 20.11
CA ASP A 18 -29.89 -8.86 19.37
C ASP A 18 -29.03 -10.15 19.47
N GLY A 19 -27.96 -10.15 20.28
CA GLY A 19 -27.16 -11.35 20.54
C GLY A 19 -26.04 -11.66 19.54
N TYR A 20 -25.71 -10.74 18.62
CA TYR A 20 -24.60 -10.90 17.66
C TYR A 20 -23.20 -10.62 18.25
N GLN A 21 -23.05 -10.72 19.56
CA GLN A 21 -21.81 -10.43 20.29
C GLN A 21 -20.61 -11.25 19.76
N LEU A 22 -20.86 -12.52 19.40
CA LEU A 22 -19.85 -13.39 18.81
C LEU A 22 -19.33 -12.85 17.46
N ALA A 23 -20.21 -12.34 16.60
CA ALA A 23 -19.82 -11.78 15.30
C ALA A 23 -18.98 -10.50 15.45
N ILE A 24 -19.33 -9.65 16.42
CA ILE A 24 -18.57 -8.44 16.74
C ILE A 24 -17.16 -8.80 17.24
N ILE A 25 -17.06 -9.77 18.16
CA ILE A 25 -15.77 -10.27 18.66
C ILE A 25 -14.93 -10.86 17.52
N LEU A 26 -15.54 -11.65 16.63
CA LEU A 26 -14.86 -12.25 15.49
C LEU A 26 -14.33 -11.19 14.51
N PHE A 27 -15.14 -10.16 14.22
CA PHE A 27 -14.72 -9.04 13.38
C PHE A 27 -13.57 -8.26 14.02
N LEU A 28 -13.66 -7.97 15.32
CA LEU A 28 -12.60 -7.28 16.06
C LEU A 28 -11.30 -8.10 16.05
N LEU A 29 -11.39 -9.40 16.30
CA LEU A 29 -10.24 -10.31 16.23
C LEU A 29 -9.64 -10.34 14.82
N TRP A 30 -10.47 -10.42 13.79
CA TRP A 30 -10.03 -10.35 12.40
C TRP A 30 -9.25 -9.07 12.10
N THR A 31 -9.76 -7.91 12.52
CA THR A 31 -9.06 -6.62 12.32
C THR A 31 -7.71 -6.56 13.04
N LEU A 32 -7.61 -7.10 14.25
CA LEU A 32 -6.34 -7.16 14.99
C LEU A 32 -5.32 -8.07 14.29
N VAL A 33 -5.76 -9.23 13.80
CA VAL A 33 -4.91 -10.15 13.04
C VAL A 33 -4.42 -9.50 11.75
N ALA A 34 -5.33 -8.86 10.99
CA ALA A 34 -4.97 -8.15 9.77
C ALA A 34 -3.96 -7.03 10.02
N MET A 35 -4.14 -6.25 11.09
CA MET A 35 -3.21 -5.19 11.49
C MET A 35 -1.84 -5.76 11.88
N TYR A 36 -1.80 -6.84 12.66
CA TYR A 36 -0.55 -7.51 13.04
C TYR A 36 0.23 -8.01 11.81
N LEU A 37 -0.47 -8.64 10.86
CA LEU A 37 0.12 -9.07 9.60
C LEU A 37 0.66 -7.89 8.79
N MET A 38 -0.13 -6.83 8.64
CA MET A 38 0.27 -5.63 7.90
C MET A 38 1.55 -5.02 8.47
N ILE A 39 1.64 -4.86 9.80
CA ILE A 39 2.84 -4.33 10.46
C ILE A 39 4.05 -5.25 10.25
N THR A 40 3.84 -6.56 10.29
CA THR A 40 4.92 -7.55 10.09
C THR A 40 5.47 -7.49 8.67
N PHE A 41 4.61 -7.43 7.65
CA PHE A 41 5.03 -7.29 6.26
C PHE A 41 5.69 -5.94 5.98
N GLU A 42 5.20 -4.84 6.57
CA GLU A 42 5.79 -3.51 6.43
C GLU A 42 7.20 -3.42 7.06
N ARG A 43 7.42 -4.11 8.19
CA ARG A 43 8.73 -4.15 8.87
C ARG A 43 9.68 -5.19 8.29
N SER A 44 9.22 -6.02 7.36
CA SER A 44 10.06 -7.04 6.75
C SER A 44 11.07 -6.38 5.82
N GLU A 45 12.34 -6.50 6.19
CA GLU A 45 13.49 -5.99 5.44
C GLU A 45 14.48 -7.12 5.19
N TYR A 46 15.00 -7.18 3.96
CA TYR A 46 16.09 -8.06 3.58
C TYR A 46 17.42 -7.35 3.85
N ARG A 47 18.24 -7.92 4.73
CA ARG A 47 19.49 -7.31 5.19
C ARG A 47 20.68 -7.84 4.39
N ILE A 48 21.29 -7.00 3.55
CA ILE A 48 22.53 -7.32 2.84
C ILE A 48 23.72 -6.80 3.66
N PRO A 49 24.66 -7.65 4.11
CA PRO A 49 25.82 -7.20 4.86
C PRO A 49 26.73 -6.33 3.97
N VAL A 50 27.23 -5.21 4.52
CA VAL A 50 28.13 -4.29 3.83
C VAL A 50 29.34 -4.00 4.70
N LEU A 51 30.53 -4.30 4.20
CA LEU A 51 31.78 -4.00 4.89
C LEU A 51 32.06 -2.49 4.86
N ARG A 52 32.09 -1.84 6.03
CA ARG A 52 32.56 -0.45 6.17
C ARG A 52 34.03 -0.43 6.59
N THR A 53 34.92 -0.14 5.65
CA THR A 53 36.37 -0.07 5.89
C THR A 53 36.82 1.17 6.69
N SER A 54 35.94 2.17 6.85
CA SER A 54 36.27 3.44 7.52
C SER A 54 36.14 3.43 9.05
N ILE A 55 35.69 2.32 9.67
CA ILE A 55 35.50 2.20 11.12
C ILE A 55 36.43 1.09 11.63
N HIS A 56 37.38 1.41 12.51
CA HIS A 56 38.26 0.42 13.15
C HIS A 56 37.72 0.08 14.54
N ASN A 57 36.50 -0.47 14.59
CA ASN A 57 35.85 -0.82 15.86
C ASN A 57 35.03 -2.11 15.68
N ARG A 58 34.71 -2.81 16.77
CA ARG A 58 33.94 -4.07 16.81
C ARG A 58 32.52 -4.02 16.21
N LEU A 59 32.09 -2.87 15.69
CA LEU A 59 30.80 -2.61 15.03
C LEU A 59 30.88 -2.74 13.49
N VAL A 60 32.04 -3.12 12.93
CA VAL A 60 32.21 -3.36 11.49
C VAL A 60 31.31 -4.50 11.00
N ASP A 61 31.09 -5.52 11.84
CA ASP A 61 30.34 -6.72 11.49
C ASP A 61 28.80 -6.51 11.49
N ASP A 62 28.31 -5.42 12.11
CA ASP A 62 26.88 -5.11 12.20
C ASP A 62 26.39 -4.17 11.08
N ALA A 63 27.27 -3.76 10.17
CA ALA A 63 26.88 -2.91 9.05
C ALA A 63 26.11 -3.73 8.01
N TYR A 64 24.79 -3.51 7.93
CA TYR A 64 23.92 -4.09 6.92
C TYR A 64 23.11 -3.01 6.22
N MET A 65 22.59 -3.39 5.06
CA MET A 65 21.72 -2.59 4.23
C MET A 65 20.33 -3.21 4.18
N PRO A 66 19.30 -2.50 4.65
CA PRO A 66 17.93 -2.99 4.58
C PRO A 66 17.33 -2.69 3.19
N ILE A 67 16.92 -3.74 2.48
CA ILE A 67 16.03 -3.65 1.31
C ILE A 67 14.63 -4.02 1.78
N LYS A 68 13.68 -3.08 1.70
CA LYS A 68 12.30 -3.36 2.07
C LYS A 68 11.65 -4.33 1.09
N VAL A 69 10.84 -5.25 1.61
CA VAL A 69 10.07 -6.19 0.78
C VAL A 69 9.02 -5.44 -0.06
N ASN A 70 8.47 -4.35 0.47
CA ASN A 70 7.50 -3.48 -0.21
C ASN A 70 8.16 -2.17 -0.70
N ALA A 71 9.11 -2.25 -1.62
CA ALA A 71 9.82 -1.06 -2.11
C ALA A 71 8.91 0.02 -2.76
N SER A 72 7.72 -0.36 -3.21
CA SER A 72 6.66 0.56 -3.67
C SER A 72 6.03 1.41 -2.55
N GLY A 73 6.06 0.90 -1.31
CA GLY A 73 5.36 1.46 -0.15
C GLY A 73 3.83 1.51 -0.34
N GLY A 74 3.17 2.44 0.35
CA GLY A 74 1.74 2.71 0.19
C GLY A 74 1.36 3.54 -1.06
N MET A 75 2.35 3.95 -1.86
CA MET A 75 2.11 4.83 -3.01
C MET A 75 1.30 4.14 -4.10
N ALA A 76 1.65 2.90 -4.48
CA ALA A 76 0.89 2.16 -5.50
C ALA A 76 -0.59 2.04 -5.14
N PHE A 77 -0.91 1.75 -3.89
CA PHE A 77 -2.30 1.67 -3.41
C PHE A 77 -3.07 2.96 -3.70
N MET A 78 -2.47 4.12 -3.38
CA MET A 78 -3.09 5.43 -3.60
C MET A 78 -3.33 5.70 -5.08
N TYR A 79 -2.35 5.43 -5.95
CA TYR A 79 -2.48 5.65 -7.40
C TYR A 79 -3.48 4.72 -8.08
N VAL A 80 -3.60 3.48 -7.63
CA VAL A 80 -4.60 2.54 -8.15
C VAL A 80 -6.00 3.06 -7.83
N TYR A 81 -6.23 3.51 -6.59
CA TYR A 81 -7.52 4.03 -6.17
C TYR A 81 -7.93 5.26 -6.98
N THR A 82 -7.01 6.21 -7.22
CA THR A 82 -7.30 7.38 -8.05
C THR A 82 -7.57 7.02 -9.51
N LEU A 83 -6.80 6.07 -10.08
CA LEU A 83 -6.97 5.62 -11.46
C LEU A 83 -8.28 4.85 -11.67
N LEU A 84 -8.74 4.08 -10.68
CA LEU A 84 -10.02 3.40 -10.70
C LEU A 84 -11.20 4.37 -10.53
N MET A 85 -11.08 5.34 -9.61
CA MET A 85 -12.14 6.30 -9.29
C MET A 85 -12.32 7.38 -10.35
N PHE A 86 -11.26 7.75 -11.07
CA PHE A 86 -11.32 8.78 -12.12
C PHE A 86 -12.39 8.50 -13.20
N PRO A 87 -12.38 7.34 -13.89
CA PRO A 87 -13.44 6.99 -14.84
C PRO A 87 -14.80 6.83 -14.16
N GLN A 88 -14.83 6.35 -12.90
CA GLN A 88 -16.07 6.24 -12.14
C GLN A 88 -16.74 7.61 -11.93
N TYR A 89 -15.96 8.65 -11.61
CA TYR A 89 -16.47 10.01 -11.46
C TYR A 89 -16.99 10.58 -12.78
N ILE A 90 -16.33 10.29 -13.90
CA ILE A 90 -16.82 10.69 -15.23
C ILE A 90 -18.17 10.03 -15.52
N ILE A 91 -18.32 8.74 -15.22
CA ILE A 91 -19.59 8.00 -15.41
C ILE A 91 -20.69 8.58 -14.52
N ILE A 92 -20.39 8.89 -13.26
CA ILE A 92 -21.35 9.51 -12.33
C ILE A 92 -21.80 10.88 -12.84
N LEU A 93 -20.87 11.69 -13.34
CA LEU A 93 -21.17 13.00 -13.91
C LEU A 93 -22.02 12.87 -15.18
N LEU A 94 -21.65 11.95 -16.07
CA LEU A 94 -22.38 11.70 -17.32
C LEU A 94 -23.81 11.23 -17.05
N ARG A 95 -24.01 10.39 -16.04
CA ARG A 95 -25.34 9.97 -15.56
C ARG A 95 -26.16 11.15 -15.04
N SER A 96 -25.53 12.13 -14.38
CA SER A 96 -26.22 13.33 -13.92
C SER A 96 -26.71 14.22 -15.06
N ILE A 97 -26.05 14.18 -16.22
CA ILE A 97 -26.40 14.98 -17.40
C ILE A 97 -27.39 14.22 -18.31
N PHE A 98 -27.24 12.91 -18.45
CA PHE A 98 -28.07 12.05 -19.30
C PHE A 98 -28.70 10.91 -18.49
N PRO A 99 -29.77 11.19 -17.71
CA PRO A 99 -30.37 10.21 -16.80
C PRO A 99 -31.12 9.06 -17.51
N THR A 100 -31.41 9.21 -18.80
CA THR A 100 -32.31 8.31 -19.55
C THR A 100 -31.62 7.10 -20.17
N ASN A 101 -30.28 7.01 -20.14
CA ASN A 101 -29.53 5.92 -20.77
C ASN A 101 -29.22 4.80 -19.76
N PRO A 102 -29.91 3.64 -19.82
CA PRO A 102 -29.70 2.53 -18.89
C PRO A 102 -28.34 1.83 -19.07
N ASP A 103 -27.65 2.00 -20.21
CA ASP A 103 -26.35 1.37 -20.44
C ASP A 103 -25.23 2.00 -19.58
N ILE A 104 -25.37 3.27 -19.18
CA ILE A 104 -24.36 4.00 -18.40
C ILE A 104 -24.19 3.39 -16.99
N THR A 105 -25.23 2.77 -16.42
CA THR A 105 -25.13 2.14 -15.11
C THR A 105 -24.31 0.87 -15.15
N SER A 106 -24.36 0.11 -16.25
CA SER A 106 -23.62 -1.15 -16.41
C SER A 106 -22.10 -0.94 -16.42
N TYR A 107 -21.62 0.23 -16.86
CA TYR A 107 -20.19 0.53 -16.86
C TYR A 107 -19.65 0.90 -15.46
N ASN A 108 -20.51 1.28 -14.51
CA ASN A 108 -20.06 1.64 -13.17
C ASN A 108 -19.50 0.43 -12.41
N ASP A 109 -20.05 -0.76 -12.67
CA ASP A 109 -19.68 -1.99 -11.99
C ASP A 109 -18.21 -2.34 -12.21
N TYR A 110 -17.65 -2.08 -13.40
CA TYR A 110 -16.22 -2.31 -13.68
C TYR A 110 -15.27 -1.42 -12.89
N PHE A 111 -15.72 -0.26 -12.42
CA PHE A 111 -14.88 0.71 -11.69
C PHE A 111 -15.26 0.83 -10.21
N SER A 112 -16.10 -0.08 -9.71
CA SER A 112 -16.57 -0.08 -8.32
C SER A 112 -15.96 -1.24 -7.54
N LEU A 113 -15.47 -0.98 -6.32
CA LEU A 113 -15.03 -2.02 -5.38
C LEU A 113 -16.18 -2.88 -4.82
N SER A 114 -17.43 -2.48 -5.04
CA SER A 114 -18.60 -3.28 -4.64
C SER A 114 -18.85 -4.48 -5.55
N SER A 115 -18.30 -4.48 -6.76
CA SER A 115 -18.46 -5.57 -7.71
C SER A 115 -17.20 -6.44 -7.78
N ILE A 116 -17.36 -7.73 -8.09
CA ILE A 116 -16.23 -8.63 -8.27
C ILE A 116 -15.33 -8.20 -9.44
N GLN A 117 -15.92 -7.62 -10.50
CA GLN A 117 -15.20 -7.18 -11.69
C GLN A 117 -14.25 -6.03 -11.37
N GLY A 118 -14.72 -5.03 -10.61
CA GLY A 118 -13.90 -3.90 -10.20
C GLY A 118 -12.78 -4.31 -9.22
N VAL A 119 -13.03 -5.29 -8.35
CA VAL A 119 -11.98 -5.86 -7.48
C VAL A 119 -10.88 -6.56 -8.28
N VAL A 120 -11.24 -7.32 -9.32
CA VAL A 120 -10.25 -7.96 -10.20
C VAL A 120 -9.40 -6.92 -10.95
N ILE A 121 -10.03 -5.89 -11.52
CA ILE A 121 -9.33 -4.79 -12.20
C ILE A 121 -8.40 -4.06 -11.23
N TYR A 122 -8.88 -3.78 -10.01
CA TYR A 122 -8.11 -3.18 -8.93
C TYR A 122 -6.87 -4.01 -8.59
N MET A 123 -7.01 -5.34 -8.43
CA MET A 123 -5.88 -6.22 -8.12
C MET A 123 -4.83 -6.23 -9.24
N ILE A 124 -5.25 -6.26 -10.50
CA ILE A 124 -4.34 -6.23 -11.66
C ILE A 124 -3.57 -4.91 -11.69
N LEU A 125 -4.27 -3.78 -11.57
CA LEU A 125 -3.64 -2.46 -11.52
C LEU A 125 -2.68 -2.35 -10.34
N MET A 126 -3.06 -2.85 -9.17
CA MET A 126 -2.24 -2.82 -7.97
C MET A 126 -0.94 -3.61 -8.15
N PHE A 127 -1.01 -4.79 -8.76
CA PHE A 127 0.18 -5.57 -9.08
C PHE A 127 1.12 -4.82 -10.05
N VAL A 128 0.58 -4.32 -11.17
CA VAL A 128 1.38 -3.63 -12.21
C VAL A 128 2.01 -2.35 -11.66
N LEU A 129 1.24 -1.50 -10.99
CA LEU A 129 1.74 -0.23 -10.46
C LEU A 129 2.73 -0.48 -9.31
N SER A 130 2.51 -1.50 -8.47
CA SER A 130 3.44 -1.85 -7.39
C SER A 130 4.83 -2.19 -7.92
N VAL A 131 4.89 -3.01 -8.98
CA VAL A 131 6.13 -3.35 -9.67
C VAL A 131 6.77 -2.11 -10.30
N ALA A 132 5.98 -1.30 -11.03
CA ALA A 132 6.48 -0.08 -11.67
C ALA A 132 7.09 0.91 -10.66
N PHE A 133 6.38 1.19 -9.57
CA PHE A 133 6.87 2.10 -8.52
C PHE A 133 8.06 1.54 -7.77
N THR A 134 8.17 0.22 -7.60
CA THR A 134 9.37 -0.39 -7.03
C THR A 134 10.61 -0.07 -7.85
N PHE A 135 10.52 -0.17 -9.18
CA PHE A 135 11.63 0.19 -10.08
C PHE A 135 11.97 1.69 -10.06
N VAL A 136 10.96 2.55 -9.93
CA VAL A 136 11.19 4.01 -9.84
C VAL A 136 11.80 4.39 -8.49
N ASN A 137 11.42 3.71 -7.41
CA ASN A 137 11.90 4.01 -6.06
C ASN A 137 13.31 3.42 -5.79
N ILE A 138 13.64 2.28 -6.40
CA ILE A 138 14.96 1.65 -6.28
C ILE A 138 15.83 2.03 -7.47
N ASP A 139 16.72 3.01 -7.27
CA ASP A 139 17.75 3.38 -8.23
C ASP A 139 19.07 2.62 -7.94
N PRO A 140 19.37 1.50 -8.63
CA PRO A 140 20.59 0.73 -8.39
C PRO A 140 21.87 1.55 -8.67
N THR A 141 21.81 2.50 -9.60
CA THR A 141 22.96 3.34 -9.99
C THR A 141 23.30 4.40 -8.95
N LYS A 142 22.29 4.95 -8.24
CA LYS A 142 22.53 5.87 -7.12
C LYS A 142 23.12 5.10 -5.95
N PHE A 143 22.60 3.89 -5.73
CA PHE A 143 23.05 2.97 -4.73
C PHE A 143 24.54 2.58 -4.90
N LEU A 144 24.97 2.16 -6.09
CA LEU A 144 26.37 1.83 -6.38
C LEU A 144 27.32 3.01 -6.17
N ARG A 145 26.95 4.20 -6.65
CA ARG A 145 27.75 5.43 -6.42
C ARG A 145 27.91 5.76 -4.95
N GLN A 146 26.92 5.45 -4.11
CA GLN A 146 27.02 5.69 -2.68
C GLN A 146 28.04 4.75 -2.02
N CYS A 147 28.07 3.47 -2.41
CA CYS A 147 29.12 2.54 -1.99
C CYS A 147 30.50 2.98 -2.48
N GLU A 148 30.62 3.38 -3.76
CA GLU A 148 31.88 3.84 -4.35
C GLU A 148 32.45 5.06 -3.64
N LYS A 149 31.61 6.07 -3.36
CA LYS A 149 32.03 7.27 -2.62
C LYS A 149 32.60 6.94 -1.24
N VAL A 150 32.03 5.98 -0.53
CA VAL A 150 32.53 5.54 0.78
C VAL A 150 33.93 4.92 0.66
N VAL A 151 34.17 4.14 -0.41
CA VAL A 151 35.49 3.53 -0.69
C VAL A 151 36.54 4.58 -1.07
N ILE A 152 36.20 5.52 -1.97
CA ILE A 152 37.13 6.58 -2.41
C ILE A 152 37.51 7.50 -1.25
N LEU A 153 36.56 7.88 -0.39
CA LEU A 153 36.85 8.73 0.78
C LEU A 153 37.82 8.06 1.76
N PHE A 154 37.79 6.73 1.86
CA PHE A 154 38.76 5.97 2.66
C PHE A 154 40.16 6.03 2.05
N LEU A 155 40.29 5.79 0.74
CA LEU A 155 41.59 5.86 0.06
C LEU A 155 42.23 7.25 0.21
N ILE A 156 41.45 8.33 0.08
CA ILE A 156 41.97 9.70 0.23
C ILE A 156 42.35 10.03 1.68
N LYS A 157 41.71 9.42 2.69
CA LYS A 157 41.96 9.70 4.11
C LYS A 157 43.09 8.84 4.70
N THR A 158 43.53 7.82 3.97
CA THR A 158 44.59 6.88 4.41
C THR A 158 45.96 7.23 3.81
N TRP A 159 46.02 8.18 2.87
CA TRP A 159 47.22 8.79 2.32
C TRP A 159 47.27 10.28 2.69
#